data_AF-A0A1V3WY10-F1
#
_entry.id   AF-A0A1V3WY10-F1
#
_cell.length_a   1.000
_cell.length_b   1.000
_cell.length_c   1.000
_cell.angle_alpha   90.00
_cell.angle_beta   90.00
_cell.angle_gamma   90.00
#
_symmetry.space_group_name_H-M   'P 1'
#
loop_
_entity.id
_entity.type
_entity.pdbx_description
1 polymer ?
#
loop_
_entity_poly.entity_id
_entity_poly.type
_entity_poly.pdbx_seq_one_letter_code
_entity_poly.pdbx_strand_id
1 'polypeptide(L)'
;MASEKKCLLDLVDLLGFDTRIDPRALQHYVVLQYVPEPETLHRGVRRLESGCYAWIRPGREPEITRYFMPRFAATPITPDTEQARYDEITAVLEDSVAKHMRADVTVGSFLSGASTPRPSPPWPSGTIRD
;
A
#
# COMPACT_ATOMS: atom_id res chain seq x y z
N MET A 1 -12.89 14.78 12.63
CA MET A 1 -12.12 13.78 11.85
C MET A 1 -10.99 13.26 12.71
N ALA A 2 -10.57 12.01 12.49
CA ALA A 2 -9.42 11.40 13.19
C ALA A 2 -8.69 10.44 12.24
N SER A 3 -7.38 10.26 12.45
CA SER A 3 -6.56 9.28 11.71
C SER A 3 -6.85 7.83 12.13
N GLU A 4 -7.29 7.63 13.38
CA GLU A 4 -7.64 6.32 13.92
C GLU A 4 -9.12 6.26 14.31
N LYS A 5 -9.80 5.19 13.91
CA LYS A 5 -11.23 4.99 14.19
C LYS A 5 -11.54 4.95 15.70
N LYS A 6 -10.64 4.40 16.52
CA LYS A 6 -10.84 4.23 17.97
C LYS A 6 -11.16 5.58 18.66
N CYS A 7 -10.48 6.65 18.24
CA CYS A 7 -10.70 7.99 18.78
C CYS A 7 -12.10 8.53 18.48
N LEU A 8 -12.75 8.11 17.39
CA LEU A 8 -14.13 8.48 17.11
C LEU A 8 -15.11 7.69 17.98
N LEU A 9 -14.80 6.41 18.26
CA LEU A 9 -15.63 5.56 19.09
C LEU A 9 -15.70 6.06 20.54
N ASP A 10 -14.60 6.61 21.05
CA ASP A 10 -14.55 7.22 22.39
C ASP A 10 -15.44 8.49 22.51
N LEU A 11 -15.91 9.04 21.38
CA LEU A 11 -16.75 10.25 21.31
C LEU A 11 -18.19 9.97 20.87
N VAL A 12 -18.60 8.69 20.80
CA VAL A 12 -19.94 8.29 20.31
C VAL A 12 -21.06 8.96 21.11
N ASP A 13 -20.96 9.00 22.43
CA ASP A 13 -21.99 9.58 23.29
C ASP A 13 -22.18 11.08 23.06
N LEU A 14 -21.12 11.78 22.61
CA LEU A 14 -21.16 13.20 22.30
C LEU A 14 -21.65 13.47 20.87
N LEU A 15 -21.22 12.66 19.91
CA LEU A 15 -21.43 12.90 18.47
C LEU A 15 -22.68 12.20 17.91
N GLY A 16 -23.18 11.15 18.58
CA GLY A 16 -24.44 10.48 18.25
C GLY A 16 -24.48 9.81 16.87
N PHE A 17 -23.46 9.01 16.51
CA PHE A 17 -23.42 8.29 15.23
C PHE A 17 -23.62 6.77 15.36
N ASP A 18 -24.06 6.12 14.28
CA ASP A 18 -24.37 4.69 14.25
C ASP A 18 -23.10 3.82 14.34
N THR A 19 -22.92 3.12 15.45
CA THR A 19 -21.80 2.22 15.70
C THR A 19 -22.06 0.77 15.31
N ARG A 20 -23.25 0.44 14.79
CA ARG A 20 -23.56 -0.94 14.40
C ARG A 20 -22.63 -1.40 13.29
N ILE A 21 -22.31 -2.68 13.34
CA ILE A 21 -21.55 -3.36 12.29
C ILE A 21 -22.39 -3.40 11.00
N ASP A 22 -21.76 -3.10 9.87
CA ASP A 22 -22.34 -3.32 8.55
C ASP A 22 -22.10 -4.79 8.13
N PRO A 23 -23.15 -5.62 8.00
CA PRO A 23 -22.99 -7.02 7.59
C PRO A 23 -22.30 -7.19 6.23
N ARG A 24 -22.45 -6.22 5.31
CA ARG A 24 -21.77 -6.24 4.02
C ARG A 24 -20.28 -5.95 4.18
N ALA A 25 -19.92 -4.96 5.01
CA ALA A 25 -18.52 -4.70 5.33
C ALA A 25 -17.86 -5.88 6.05
N LEU A 26 -18.62 -6.61 6.87
CA LEU A 26 -18.15 -7.85 7.49
C LEU A 26 -17.86 -8.94 6.43
N GLN A 27 -18.72 -9.10 5.43
CA GLN A 27 -18.45 -10.01 4.31
C GLN A 27 -17.17 -9.62 3.56
N HIS A 28 -16.98 -8.32 3.28
CA HIS A 28 -15.72 -7.82 2.71
C HIS A 28 -14.51 -8.21 3.56
N TYR A 29 -14.59 -8.01 4.87
CA TYR A 29 -13.49 -8.35 5.77
C TYR A 29 -13.18 -9.86 5.76
N VAL A 30 -14.19 -10.72 5.80
CA VAL A 30 -13.96 -12.18 5.82
C VAL A 30 -13.39 -12.68 4.49
N VAL A 31 -13.80 -12.09 3.37
CA VAL A 31 -13.34 -12.52 2.03
C VAL A 31 -11.99 -11.92 1.66
N LEU A 32 -11.77 -10.64 1.95
CA LEU A 32 -10.61 -9.86 1.49
C LEU A 32 -9.55 -9.66 2.58
N GLN A 33 -9.86 -10.01 3.84
CA GLN A 33 -9.07 -9.69 5.04
C GLN A 33 -8.95 -8.19 5.35
N TYR A 34 -9.71 -7.34 4.66
CA TYR A 34 -9.87 -5.91 4.96
C TYR A 34 -11.21 -5.38 4.45
N VAL A 35 -11.63 -4.20 4.93
CA VAL A 35 -12.81 -3.49 4.41
C VAL A 35 -12.36 -2.45 3.37
N PRO A 36 -12.80 -2.54 2.10
CA PRO A 36 -12.45 -1.57 1.06
C PRO A 36 -12.87 -0.15 1.40
N GLU A 37 -12.08 0.82 0.93
CA GLU A 37 -12.45 2.23 0.98
C GLU A 37 -13.67 2.51 0.09
N PRO A 38 -14.53 3.48 0.43
CA PRO A 38 -14.48 4.38 1.61
C PRO A 38 -15.09 3.79 2.89
N GLU A 39 -15.41 2.51 2.90
CA GLU A 39 -16.17 1.90 3.98
C GLU A 39 -15.31 1.60 5.21
N THR A 40 -16.01 1.39 6.31
CA THR A 40 -15.45 0.81 7.51
C THR A 40 -16.40 -0.26 8.03
N LEU A 41 -15.97 -1.04 9.01
CA LEU A 41 -16.82 -2.04 9.62
C LEU A 41 -18.07 -1.43 10.32
N HIS A 42 -18.05 -0.15 10.69
CA HIS A 42 -19.14 0.55 11.38
C HIS A 42 -19.94 1.41 10.40
N ARG A 43 -21.26 1.34 10.46
CA ARG A 43 -22.16 2.03 9.51
C ARG A 43 -21.97 3.55 9.50
N GLY A 44 -21.82 4.17 10.67
CA GLY A 44 -21.69 5.62 10.84
C GLY A 44 -20.27 6.16 10.66
N VAL A 45 -19.29 5.33 10.29
CA VAL A 45 -17.91 5.77 10.06
C VAL A 45 -17.50 5.48 8.61
N ARG A 46 -16.89 6.49 7.98
CA ARG A 46 -16.35 6.43 6.62
C ARG A 46 -14.89 6.89 6.63
N ARG A 47 -14.10 6.31 5.74
CA ARG A 47 -12.71 6.69 5.49
C ARG A 47 -12.66 7.62 4.28
N LEU A 48 -11.84 8.67 4.38
CA LEU A 48 -11.46 9.47 3.22
C LEU A 48 -10.61 8.57 2.31
N GLU A 49 -11.03 8.40 1.07
CA GLU A 49 -10.33 7.54 0.12
C GLU A 49 -8.91 8.02 -0.17
N SER A 50 -8.00 7.08 -0.42
CA SER A 50 -6.65 7.39 -0.91
C SER A 50 -6.70 8.17 -2.23
N GLY A 51 -5.80 9.15 -2.35
CA GLY A 51 -5.76 10.06 -3.50
C GLY A 51 -6.84 11.14 -3.49
N CYS A 52 -7.54 11.34 -2.37
CA CYS A 52 -8.53 12.41 -2.18
C CYS A 52 -8.13 13.38 -1.07
N TYR A 53 -8.60 14.62 -1.17
CA TYR A 53 -8.69 15.57 -0.06
C TYR A 53 -10.15 15.98 0.16
N ALA A 54 -10.46 16.58 1.31
CA ALA A 54 -11.82 17.04 1.60
C ALA A 54 -11.84 18.45 2.22
N TRP A 55 -12.83 19.25 1.85
CA TRP A 55 -13.20 20.48 2.55
C TRP A 55 -14.39 20.21 3.47
N ILE A 56 -14.24 20.55 4.75
CA ILE A 56 -15.30 20.39 5.76
C ILE A 56 -15.64 21.76 6.31
N ARG A 57 -16.95 22.08 6.32
CA ARG A 57 -17.49 23.31 6.90
C ARG A 57 -18.63 22.95 7.86
N PRO A 58 -18.76 23.64 9.02
CA PRO A 58 -19.87 23.39 9.93
C PRO A 58 -21.24 23.49 9.22
N GLY A 59 -22.12 22.52 9.45
CA GLY A 59 -23.45 22.47 8.85
C GLY A 59 -23.49 22.16 7.34
N ARG A 60 -22.36 21.77 6.73
CA ARG A 60 -22.28 21.32 5.34
C ARG A 60 -21.73 19.90 5.28
N GLU A 61 -22.16 19.16 4.27
CA GLU A 61 -21.56 17.88 3.93
C GLU A 61 -20.09 18.07 3.47
N PRO A 62 -19.20 17.10 3.72
CA PRO A 62 -17.84 17.14 3.22
C PRO A 62 -17.77 17.21 1.69
N GLU A 63 -17.02 18.16 1.15
CA GLU A 63 -16.71 18.26 -0.28
C GLU A 63 -15.41 17.49 -0.56
N ILE A 64 -15.52 16.31 -1.16
CA ILE A 64 -14.37 15.42 -1.43
C ILE A 64 -13.91 15.59 -2.88
N THR A 65 -12.60 15.81 -3.07
CA THR A 65 -11.97 15.92 -4.40
C THR A 65 -10.85 14.90 -4.54
N ARG A 66 -10.90 14.11 -5.61
CA ARG A 66 -9.83 13.19 -6.00
C ARG A 66 -8.75 13.95 -6.79
N TYR A 67 -7.53 13.94 -6.28
CA TYR A 67 -6.36 14.54 -6.94
C TYR A 67 -5.46 13.50 -7.60
N PHE A 68 -5.55 12.23 -7.19
CA PHE A 68 -4.77 11.14 -7.76
C PHE A 68 -5.66 9.95 -8.12
N MET A 69 -5.43 9.40 -9.32
CA MET A 69 -6.08 8.19 -9.81
C MET A 69 -4.99 7.27 -10.37
N PRO A 70 -4.75 6.09 -9.75
CA PRO A 70 -3.74 5.17 -10.24
C PRO A 70 -4.15 4.67 -11.64
N ARG A 71 -3.21 4.74 -12.60
CA ARG A 71 -3.39 4.22 -13.95
C ARG A 71 -2.48 3.03 -14.15
N PHE A 72 -3.07 1.85 -14.33
CA PHE A 72 -2.33 0.62 -14.60
C PHE A 72 -2.33 0.34 -16.11
N ALA A 73 -1.43 1.01 -16.83
CA ALA A 73 -1.24 0.82 -18.27
C ALA A 73 -0.04 -0.11 -18.51
N ALA A 74 -0.29 -1.42 -18.49
CA ALA A 74 0.77 -2.40 -18.73
C ALA A 74 1.35 -2.24 -20.15
N THR A 75 2.66 -2.10 -20.24
CA THR A 75 3.40 -2.06 -21.50
C THR A 75 4.07 -3.42 -21.70
N PRO A 76 3.88 -4.10 -22.85
CA PRO A 76 4.57 -5.35 -23.14
C PRO A 76 6.09 -5.17 -23.09
N ILE A 77 6.77 -6.12 -22.46
CA ILE A 77 8.23 -6.19 -22.47
C ILE A 77 8.66 -7.02 -23.68
N THR A 78 9.61 -6.50 -24.44
CA THR A 78 10.28 -7.17 -25.56
C THR A 78 11.72 -7.49 -25.18
N PRO A 79 12.40 -8.43 -25.85
CA PRO A 79 13.81 -8.72 -25.57
C PRO A 79 14.70 -7.47 -25.63
N ASP A 80 14.43 -6.56 -26.56
CA ASP A 80 15.20 -5.30 -26.71
C ASP A 80 14.97 -4.29 -25.58
N THR A 81 13.84 -4.39 -24.87
CA THR A 81 13.46 -3.46 -23.79
C THR A 81 13.59 -4.05 -22.39
N GLU A 82 13.78 -5.37 -22.29
CA GLU A 82 13.82 -6.11 -21.03
C GLU A 82 14.87 -5.57 -20.05
N GLN A 83 16.12 -5.43 -20.50
CA GLN A 83 17.20 -4.93 -19.63
C GLN A 83 16.93 -3.50 -19.17
N ALA A 84 16.50 -2.62 -20.08
CA ALA A 84 16.21 -1.23 -19.73
C ALA A 84 15.07 -1.11 -18.70
N ARG A 85 14.05 -1.97 -18.79
CA ARG A 85 12.96 -2.03 -17.79
C ARG A 85 13.42 -2.57 -16.46
N TYR A 86 14.29 -3.58 -16.46
CA TYR A 86 14.90 -4.09 -15.24
C TYR A 86 15.69 -3.00 -14.50
N ASP A 87 16.52 -2.24 -15.24
CA ASP A 87 17.35 -1.18 -14.67
C ASP A 87 16.48 -0.03 -14.11
N GLU A 88 15.42 0.36 -14.82
CA GLU A 88 14.46 1.38 -14.36
C GLU A 88 13.77 0.98 -13.05
N ILE A 89 13.27 -0.26 -12.97
CA ILE A 89 12.62 -0.78 -11.76
C ILE A 89 13.61 -0.80 -10.59
N THR A 90 14.83 -1.26 -10.83
CA THR A 90 15.87 -1.33 -9.80
C THR A 90 16.22 0.07 -9.29
N ALA A 91 16.41 1.05 -10.18
CA ALA A 91 16.72 2.42 -9.80
C ALA A 91 15.60 3.07 -8.96
N VAL A 92 14.33 2.86 -9.31
CA VAL A 92 13.19 3.38 -8.54
C VAL A 92 13.09 2.74 -7.16
N LEU A 93 13.37 1.43 -7.07
CA LEU A 93 13.40 0.72 -5.78
C LEU A 93 14.54 1.24 -4.88
N GLU A 94 15.73 1.41 -5.43
CA GLU A 94 16.90 1.94 -4.70
C GLU A 94 16.67 3.37 -4.21
N ASP A 95 16.13 4.25 -5.07
CA ASP A 95 15.78 5.62 -4.70
C ASP A 95 14.69 5.67 -3.61
N SER A 96 13.68 4.78 -3.69
CA SER A 96 12.66 4.66 -2.65
C SER A 96 13.26 4.26 -1.31
N VAL A 97 14.14 3.25 -1.29
CA VAL A 97 14.85 2.84 -0.06
C VAL A 97 15.70 3.98 0.47
N ALA A 98 16.49 4.63 -0.37
CA ALA A 98 17.36 5.76 0.04
C ALA A 98 16.56 6.90 0.70
N LYS A 99 15.35 7.19 0.21
CA LYS A 99 14.44 8.18 0.82
C LYS A 99 13.94 7.75 2.21
N HIS A 100 13.67 6.46 2.42
CA HIS A 100 13.21 5.92 3.70
C HIS A 100 14.36 5.65 4.70
N MET A 101 15.60 5.56 4.23
CA MET A 101 16.81 5.45 5.06
C MET A 101 17.23 6.78 5.72
N ARG A 102 16.59 7.92 5.38
CA ARG A 102 16.79 9.22 6.05
C ARG A 102 16.06 9.33 7.40
N ALA A 103 15.93 8.22 8.11
CA ALA A 103 15.38 8.21 9.46
C ALA A 103 16.55 8.11 10.44
N ASP A 104 16.61 9.00 11.44
CA ASP A 104 17.64 9.00 12.50
C ASP A 104 17.51 7.81 13.48
N VAL A 105 16.96 6.68 13.02
CA VAL A 105 16.64 5.51 13.83
C VAL A 105 16.98 4.21 13.09
N THR A 106 17.29 3.17 13.86
CA THR A 106 17.58 1.83 13.32
C THR A 106 16.45 1.33 12.44
N VAL A 107 16.78 0.98 11.20
CA VAL A 107 15.82 0.45 10.22
C VAL A 107 15.68 -1.06 10.39
N GLY A 108 14.44 -1.53 10.50
CA GLY A 108 14.09 -2.97 10.50
C GLY A 108 13.52 -3.41 9.16
N SER A 109 13.76 -4.66 8.77
CA SER A 109 13.18 -5.27 7.57
C SER A 109 12.36 -6.51 7.92
N PHE A 110 11.16 -6.61 7.36
CA PHE A 110 10.34 -7.81 7.41
C PHE A 110 10.72 -8.71 6.23
N LEU A 111 11.37 -9.85 6.50
CA LEU A 111 11.78 -10.80 5.47
C LEU A 111 10.81 -11.99 5.45
N SER A 112 10.12 -12.18 4.32
CA SER A 112 9.52 -13.45 3.95
C SER A 112 10.49 -14.18 2.99
N GLY A 113 10.70 -15.48 3.19
CA GLY A 113 11.70 -16.23 2.43
C GLY A 113 11.41 -16.23 0.93
N ALA A 114 12.22 -15.51 0.14
CA ALA A 114 12.23 -15.59 -1.32
C ALA A 114 13.68 -15.79 -1.79
N SER A 115 14.02 -17.02 -2.15
CA SER A 115 15.23 -17.34 -2.89
C SER A 115 14.85 -17.65 -4.34
N THR A 116 15.00 -16.68 -5.24
CA THR A 116 15.13 -17.00 -6.66
C THR A 116 16.61 -17.32 -6.90
N PRO A 117 17.00 -18.56 -7.25
CA PRO A 117 18.41 -18.86 -7.48
C PRO A 117 18.88 -18.08 -8.72
N ARG A 118 19.96 -17.29 -8.58
CA ARG A 118 20.79 -16.99 -9.75
C ARG A 118 21.46 -18.31 -10.17
N PRO A 119 21.40 -18.73 -11.43
CA PRO A 119 22.29 -19.79 -11.88
C PRO A 119 23.74 -19.31 -11.71
N SER A 120 24.52 -20.04 -10.92
CA SER A 120 25.96 -19.80 -10.79
C SER A 120 26.65 -20.10 -12.14
N PRO A 121 27.62 -19.27 -12.57
CA PRO A 121 28.40 -19.58 -13.77
C PRO A 121 29.16 -20.90 -13.57
N PRO A 122 29.37 -21.71 -14.63
CA PRO A 122 30.11 -22.96 -14.53
C PRO A 122 31.57 -22.69 -14.14
N TRP A 123 32.09 -23.53 -13.24
CA TRP A 123 33.48 -23.51 -12.79
C TRP A 123 34.45 -23.71 -13.97
N PRO A 124 35.59 -22.99 -14.01
CA PRO A 124 36.59 -23.24 -15.03
C PRO A 124 37.21 -24.62 -14.80
N SER A 125 37.13 -25.48 -15.82
CA SER A 125 37.78 -26.79 -15.85
C SER A 125 39.30 -26.59 -15.84
N GLY A 126 39.93 -26.78 -14.68
CA GLY A 126 41.37 -26.82 -14.53
C GLY A 126 41.93 -28.12 -15.14
N THR A 127 42.71 -27.98 -16.20
CA THR A 127 43.52 -29.06 -16.77
C THR A 127 44.56 -29.50 -15.75
N ILE A 128 44.41 -30.71 -15.20
CA ILE A 128 45.51 -31.39 -14.51
C ILE A 128 46.47 -31.86 -15.61
N ARG A 129 47.67 -31.28 -15.65
CA ARG A 129 48.83 -31.90 -16.31
C ARG A 129 49.51 -32.79 -15.27
N ASP A 130 49.88 -33.98 -15.72
CA ASP A 130 50.58 -35.04 -14.98
C ASP A 130 51.81 -34.56 -14.20
#